data_AF-A0A2I0ES32-F1
#
_entry.id   AF-A0A2I0ES32-F1
#
_cell.length_a   1.000
_cell.length_b   1.000
_cell.length_c   1.000
_cell.angle_alpha   90.00
_cell.angle_beta   90.00
_cell.angle_gamma   90.00
#
_symmetry.space_group_name_H-M   'P 1'
#
loop_
_entity.id
_entity.type
_entity.pdbx_description
1 polymer ?
#
loop_
_entity_poly.entity_id
_entity_poly.type
_entity_poly.pdbx_seq_one_letter_code
_entity_poly.pdbx_strand_id
1 'polypeptide(L)'
;MYKVQEVAKIAGVSVRTLHHYDSIDLMKPSNKGSNRYRYYSDDDLKLLQQILFLKELGFSLKKIQEIIKNGYDAEYAMARHIELLEQKKFRIEQLIDNARMTQEEFLSGESLSNEQRFSAFSIRHTPDRIDLYQKPEIEVSVKDDLENIKEETSVLEASEPEAAKPQKEAENLEEIDREANRIYSTVASLMQLPADAAEVQKEMAAYYHLLDRFYECTPNMFRNLANLYANDSRFSRTIDQHGDGLSDYLKDAMHVHANALQHA
;
A
#
# COMPACT_ATOMS: atom_id res chain seq x y z
N MET A 1 -32.30 9.31 -19.54
CA MET A 1 -31.46 10.51 -19.29
C MET A 1 -31.77 11.05 -17.91
N TYR A 2 -30.75 11.26 -17.10
CA TYR A 2 -30.83 11.62 -15.69
C TYR A 2 -30.15 12.96 -15.43
N LYS A 3 -30.74 13.82 -14.60
CA LYS A 3 -30.09 15.04 -14.11
C LYS A 3 -29.02 14.69 -13.10
N VAL A 4 -28.01 15.56 -12.96
CA VAL A 4 -26.90 15.37 -12.01
C VAL A 4 -27.35 15.04 -10.57
N GLN A 5 -28.45 15.62 -10.09
CA GLN A 5 -28.99 15.35 -8.75
C GLN A 5 -29.58 13.94 -8.63
N GLU A 6 -30.23 13.44 -9.69
CA GLU A 6 -30.80 12.10 -9.73
C GLU A 6 -29.68 11.06 -9.74
N VAL A 7 -28.63 11.28 -10.56
CA VAL A 7 -27.45 10.41 -10.60
C VAL A 7 -26.73 10.38 -9.25
N ALA A 8 -26.51 11.54 -8.63
CA ALA A 8 -25.91 11.64 -7.32
C ALA A 8 -26.68 10.81 -6.27
N LYS A 9 -28.02 10.90 -6.29
CA LYS A 9 -28.89 10.13 -5.40
C LYS A 9 -28.83 8.63 -5.67
N ILE A 10 -28.88 8.21 -6.94
CA ILE A 10 -28.86 6.79 -7.34
C ILE A 10 -27.52 6.15 -6.98
N ALA A 11 -26.41 6.81 -7.32
CA ALA A 11 -25.06 6.28 -7.12
C ALA A 11 -24.48 6.52 -5.72
N GLY A 12 -25.21 7.22 -4.83
CA GLY A 12 -24.75 7.51 -3.48
C GLY A 12 -23.52 8.43 -3.43
N VAL A 13 -23.32 9.28 -4.44
CA VAL A 13 -22.19 10.22 -4.52
C VAL A 13 -22.66 11.66 -4.44
N SER A 14 -21.77 12.57 -4.06
CA SER A 14 -22.12 13.99 -4.06
C SER A 14 -22.19 14.57 -5.49
N VAL A 15 -23.04 15.57 -5.70
CA VAL A 15 -23.05 16.36 -6.96
C VAL A 15 -21.66 16.97 -7.23
N ARG A 16 -20.94 17.37 -6.17
CA ARG A 16 -19.56 17.87 -6.26
C ARG A 16 -18.62 16.81 -6.86
N THR A 17 -18.78 15.54 -6.49
CA THR A 17 -18.01 14.42 -7.04
C THR A 17 -18.25 14.29 -8.54
N LEU A 18 -19.51 14.32 -8.99
CA LEU A 18 -19.84 14.24 -10.41
C LEU A 18 -19.30 15.45 -11.22
N HIS A 19 -19.34 16.65 -10.64
CA HIS A 19 -18.71 17.82 -11.25
C HIS A 19 -17.19 17.71 -11.29
N HIS A 20 -16.58 17.13 -10.26
CA HIS A 20 -15.14 16.88 -10.24
C HIS A 20 -14.75 15.90 -11.35
N TYR A 21 -15.50 14.80 -11.53
CA TYR A 21 -15.25 13.83 -12.61
C TYR A 21 -15.41 14.44 -14.01
N ASP A 22 -16.37 15.36 -14.22
CA ASP A 22 -16.49 16.14 -15.47
C ASP A 22 -15.29 17.08 -15.64
N SER A 23 -14.78 17.69 -14.55
CA SER A 23 -13.65 18.64 -14.62
C SER A 23 -12.29 18.02 -14.92
N ILE A 24 -12.08 16.77 -14.50
CA ILE A 24 -10.83 16.03 -14.75
C ILE A 24 -10.92 15.13 -15.99
N ASP A 25 -11.98 15.27 -16.79
CA ASP A 25 -12.24 14.45 -17.97
C ASP A 25 -12.27 12.94 -17.67
N LEU A 26 -12.71 12.55 -16.47
CA LEU A 26 -12.89 11.15 -16.10
C LEU A 26 -14.26 10.63 -16.55
N MET A 27 -15.31 11.45 -16.39
CA MET A 27 -16.66 11.11 -16.78
C MET A 27 -17.43 12.37 -17.16
N LYS A 28 -17.87 12.44 -18.41
CA LYS A 28 -18.63 13.58 -18.95
C LYS A 28 -20.11 13.22 -19.09
N PRO A 29 -21.03 14.18 -18.89
CA PRO A 29 -22.43 13.95 -19.20
C PRO A 29 -22.62 13.78 -20.71
N SER A 30 -23.43 12.80 -21.11
CA SER A 30 -23.83 12.57 -22.51
C SER A 30 -24.48 13.80 -23.17
N ASN A 31 -25.14 14.67 -22.40
CA ASN A 31 -25.73 15.90 -22.94
C ASN A 31 -25.57 17.08 -21.96
N LYS A 32 -25.14 18.23 -22.51
CA LYS A 32 -25.21 19.53 -21.82
C LYS A 32 -26.35 20.30 -22.48
N GLY A 33 -27.48 20.43 -21.79
CA GLY A 33 -28.66 21.11 -22.31
C GLY A 33 -28.40 22.59 -22.59
N SER A 34 -29.26 23.24 -23.38
CA SER A 34 -29.18 24.67 -23.71
C SER A 34 -29.18 25.60 -22.48
N ASN A 35 -29.70 25.11 -21.35
CA ASN A 35 -29.72 25.75 -20.03
C ASN A 35 -28.46 25.47 -19.19
N ARG A 36 -27.41 24.88 -19.76
CA ARG A 36 -26.18 24.42 -19.08
C ARG A 36 -26.38 23.32 -18.03
N TYR A 37 -27.55 22.67 -17.98
CA TYR A 37 -27.73 21.49 -17.15
C TYR A 37 -27.05 20.26 -17.75
N ARG A 38 -26.54 19.41 -16.86
CA ARG A 38 -25.88 18.14 -17.21
C ARG A 38 -26.89 17.00 -17.17
N TYR A 39 -26.94 16.23 -18.24
CA TYR A 39 -27.78 15.06 -18.39
C TYR A 39 -26.92 13.84 -18.71
N TYR A 40 -27.17 12.77 -17.96
CA TYR A 40 -26.43 11.53 -18.02
C TYR A 40 -27.29 10.42 -18.63
N SER A 41 -26.72 9.64 -19.55
CA SER A 41 -27.37 8.47 -20.13
C SER A 41 -27.25 7.25 -19.22
N ASP A 42 -27.95 6.16 -19.54
CA ASP A 42 -27.75 4.87 -18.85
C ASP A 42 -26.30 4.37 -18.98
N ASP A 43 -25.65 4.62 -20.12
CA ASP A 43 -24.25 4.23 -20.34
C ASP A 43 -23.29 5.06 -19.49
N ASP A 44 -23.59 6.33 -19.25
CA ASP A 44 -22.85 7.15 -18.28
C ASP A 44 -22.99 6.56 -16.86
N LEU A 45 -24.17 6.07 -16.48
CA LEU A 45 -24.37 5.44 -15.17
C LEU A 45 -23.60 4.11 -15.06
N LYS A 46 -23.51 3.32 -16.13
CA LYS A 46 -22.67 2.11 -16.17
C LYS A 46 -21.19 2.46 -16.02
N LEU A 47 -20.72 3.50 -16.70
CA LEU A 47 -19.34 4.00 -16.55
C LEU A 47 -19.07 4.50 -15.13
N LEU A 48 -20.02 5.22 -14.53
CA LEU A 48 -19.92 5.66 -13.14
C LEU A 48 -19.80 4.48 -12.18
N GLN A 49 -20.59 3.42 -12.39
CA GLN A 49 -20.50 2.21 -11.58
C GLN A 49 -19.10 1.58 -11.66
N GLN A 50 -18.51 1.50 -12.85
CA GLN A 50 -17.15 0.98 -13.05
C GLN A 50 -16.10 1.83 -12.33
N ILE A 51 -16.19 3.16 -12.44
CA ILE A 51 -15.31 4.09 -11.72
C ILE A 51 -15.40 3.85 -10.21
N LEU A 52 -16.61 3.65 -9.68
CA LEU A 52 -16.81 3.41 -8.25
C LEU A 52 -16.25 2.06 -7.78
N PHE A 53 -16.37 1.01 -8.59
CA PHE A 53 -15.74 -0.29 -8.30
C PHE A 53 -14.22 -0.18 -8.22
N LEU A 54 -13.60 0.50 -9.18
CA LEU A 54 -12.15 0.72 -9.16
C LEU A 54 -11.72 1.59 -7.97
N LYS A 55 -12.51 2.61 -7.61
CA LYS A 55 -12.26 3.43 -6.44
C LYS A 55 -12.32 2.62 -5.12
N GLU A 56 -13.24 1.68 -5.00
CA GLU A 56 -13.39 0.82 -3.81
C GLU A 56 -12.18 -0.12 -3.59
N LEU A 57 -11.45 -0.42 -4.67
CA LEU A 57 -10.19 -1.15 -4.60
C LEU A 57 -8.98 -0.27 -4.24
N GLY A 58 -9.17 1.04 -4.10
CA GLY A 58 -8.12 1.98 -3.72
C GLY A 58 -7.42 2.66 -4.89
N PHE A 59 -7.83 2.42 -6.14
CA PHE A 59 -7.20 3.06 -7.29
C PHE A 59 -7.39 4.58 -7.29
N SER A 60 -6.32 5.31 -7.64
CA SER A 60 -6.38 6.76 -7.80
C SER A 60 -7.19 7.14 -9.04
N LEU A 61 -7.82 8.32 -9.03
CA LEU A 61 -8.61 8.81 -10.18
C LEU A 61 -7.80 8.90 -11.48
N LYS A 62 -6.50 9.18 -11.38
CA LYS A 62 -5.58 9.22 -12.53
C LYS A 62 -5.44 7.83 -13.16
N LYS A 63 -5.16 6.81 -12.33
CA LYS A 63 -5.05 5.40 -12.76
C LYS A 63 -6.37 4.89 -13.37
N ILE A 64 -7.50 5.22 -12.75
CA ILE A 64 -8.84 4.87 -13.27
C ILE A 64 -9.04 5.49 -14.67
N GLN A 65 -8.63 6.75 -14.86
CA GLN A 65 -8.74 7.43 -16.15
C GLN A 65 -7.89 6.75 -17.23
N GLU A 66 -6.68 6.31 -16.90
CA GLU A 66 -5.79 5.57 -17.81
C GLU A 66 -6.41 4.23 -18.24
N ILE A 67 -6.95 3.46 -17.30
CA ILE A 67 -7.64 2.19 -17.57
C ILE A 67 -8.80 2.39 -18.54
N ILE A 68 -9.67 3.38 -18.27
CA ILE A 68 -10.85 3.65 -19.09
C ILE A 68 -10.45 4.08 -20.50
N LYS A 69 -9.37 4.87 -20.65
CA LYS A 69 -8.90 5.36 -21.95
C LYS A 69 -8.24 4.28 -22.80
N ASN A 70 -7.54 3.32 -22.19
CA ASN A 70 -6.71 2.33 -22.88
C ASN A 70 -7.48 1.07 -23.34
N GLY A 71 -8.79 1.15 -23.56
CA GLY A 71 -9.58 0.02 -24.07
C GLY A 71 -10.05 -0.94 -22.98
N TYR A 72 -10.72 -0.41 -21.97
CA TYR A 72 -11.32 -1.18 -20.88
C TYR A 72 -12.35 -2.22 -21.39
N ASP A 73 -12.07 -3.50 -21.17
CA ASP A 73 -13.03 -4.59 -21.38
C ASP A 73 -13.84 -4.79 -20.10
N ALA A 74 -15.06 -4.25 -20.09
CA ALA A 74 -15.90 -4.22 -18.91
C ALA A 74 -16.25 -5.60 -18.35
N GLU A 75 -16.38 -6.61 -19.21
CA GLU A 75 -16.71 -7.98 -18.78
C GLU A 75 -15.50 -8.62 -18.10
N TYR A 76 -14.32 -8.54 -18.73
CA TYR A 76 -13.07 -9.03 -18.17
C TYR A 76 -12.73 -8.35 -16.84
N ALA A 77 -12.80 -7.02 -16.82
CA ALA A 77 -12.55 -6.22 -15.63
C ALA A 77 -13.50 -6.55 -14.47
N MET A 78 -14.78 -6.80 -14.75
CA MET A 78 -15.75 -7.15 -13.72
C MET A 78 -15.47 -8.52 -13.13
N ALA A 79 -15.08 -9.51 -13.95
CA ALA A 79 -14.67 -10.82 -13.47
C ALA A 79 -13.45 -10.73 -12.53
N ARG A 80 -12.44 -9.95 -12.93
CA ARG A 80 -11.25 -9.69 -12.08
C ARG A 80 -11.61 -8.93 -10.80
N HIS A 81 -12.57 -8.02 -10.87
CA HIS A 81 -13.07 -7.31 -9.70
C HIS A 81 -13.76 -8.24 -8.70
N ILE A 82 -14.60 -9.15 -9.18
CA ILE A 82 -15.25 -10.16 -8.33
C ILE A 82 -14.20 -11.00 -7.61
N GLU A 83 -13.19 -11.51 -8.33
CA GLU A 83 -12.10 -12.29 -7.73
C GLU A 83 -11.36 -11.51 -6.61
N LEU A 84 -11.06 -10.23 -6.84
CA LEU A 84 -10.41 -9.39 -5.83
C LEU A 84 -11.31 -9.12 -4.61
N LEU A 85 -12.61 -8.92 -4.82
CA LEU A 85 -13.57 -8.79 -3.73
C LEU A 85 -13.70 -10.08 -2.91
N GLU A 86 -13.68 -11.24 -3.57
CA GLU A 86 -13.69 -12.55 -2.90
C GLU A 86 -12.42 -12.77 -2.07
N GLN A 87 -11.25 -12.39 -2.58
CA GLN A 87 -9.99 -12.40 -1.83
C GLN A 87 -10.05 -11.47 -0.61
N LYS A 88 -10.58 -10.26 -0.78
CA LYS A 88 -10.77 -9.30 0.32
C LYS A 88 -11.76 -9.84 1.36
N LYS A 89 -12.85 -10.48 0.93
CA LYS A 89 -13.82 -11.14 1.81
C LYS A 89 -13.15 -12.24 2.63
N PHE A 90 -12.42 -13.14 1.98
CA PHE A 90 -11.70 -14.22 2.64
C PHE A 90 -10.68 -13.68 3.67
N ARG A 91 -9.95 -12.63 3.30
CA ARG A 91 -9.01 -11.96 4.22
C ARG A 91 -9.72 -11.40 5.46
N ILE A 92 -10.88 -10.78 5.29
CA ILE A 92 -11.69 -10.25 6.38
C ILE A 92 -12.22 -11.39 7.27
N GLU A 93 -12.67 -12.50 6.68
CA GLU A 93 -13.10 -13.69 7.42
C GLU A 93 -11.97 -14.23 8.31
N GLN A 94 -10.74 -14.34 7.78
CA GLN A 94 -9.58 -14.75 8.56
C GLN A 94 -9.25 -13.78 9.72
N LEU A 95 -9.42 -12.47 9.53
CA LEU A 95 -9.26 -11.49 10.61
C LEU A 95 -10.33 -11.65 11.69
N ILE A 96 -11.57 -11.88 11.28
CA ILE A 96 -12.69 -12.11 12.21
C ILE A 96 -12.40 -13.36 13.04
N ASP A 97 -11.95 -14.45 12.43
CA ASP A 97 -11.65 -15.69 13.15
C ASP A 97 -10.48 -15.52 14.11
N ASN A 98 -9.43 -14.82 13.71
CA ASN A 98 -8.32 -14.48 14.60
C ASN A 98 -8.75 -13.56 15.78
N ALA A 99 -9.63 -12.61 15.53
CA ALA A 99 -10.21 -11.75 16.58
C ALA A 99 -11.08 -12.56 17.55
N ARG A 100 -11.84 -13.55 17.06
CA ARG A 100 -12.62 -14.48 17.91
C ARG A 100 -11.70 -15.33 18.79
N MET A 101 -10.64 -15.90 18.22
CA MET A 101 -9.65 -16.64 19.02
C MET A 101 -9.05 -15.76 20.12
N THR A 102 -8.69 -14.52 19.78
CA THR A 102 -8.16 -13.55 20.76
C THR A 102 -9.18 -13.19 21.84
N GLN A 103 -10.47 -13.09 21.47
CA GLN A 103 -11.55 -12.89 22.42
C GLN A 103 -11.71 -14.08 23.38
N GLU A 104 -11.58 -15.31 22.88
CA GLU A 104 -11.65 -16.53 23.69
C GLU A 104 -10.51 -16.61 24.71
N GLU A 105 -9.28 -16.23 24.35
CA GLU A 105 -8.16 -16.14 25.29
C GLU A 105 -8.49 -15.25 26.51
N PHE A 106 -9.15 -14.11 26.30
CA PHE A 106 -9.56 -13.23 27.39
C PHE A 106 -10.60 -13.86 28.33
N LEU A 107 -11.37 -14.84 27.83
CA LEU A 107 -12.46 -15.48 28.56
C LEU A 107 -12.03 -16.79 29.24
N SER A 108 -11.24 -17.63 28.56
CA SER A 108 -10.85 -18.96 29.02
C SER A 108 -9.54 -18.95 29.83
N GLY A 109 -8.69 -17.93 29.65
CA GLY A 109 -7.36 -17.87 30.27
C GLY A 109 -6.32 -18.80 29.63
N GLU A 110 -6.69 -19.53 28.56
CA GLU A 110 -5.75 -20.29 27.75
C GLU A 110 -5.01 -19.35 26.80
N SER A 111 -3.67 -19.35 26.88
CA SER A 111 -2.89 -18.40 26.09
C SER A 111 -2.66 -18.87 24.66
N LEU A 112 -2.90 -17.97 23.71
CA LEU A 112 -2.57 -18.18 22.30
C LEU A 112 -1.07 -18.04 22.06
N SER A 113 -0.51 -18.91 21.22
CA SER A 113 0.85 -18.73 20.71
C SER A 113 0.94 -17.47 19.84
N ASN A 114 2.11 -16.85 19.75
CA ASN A 114 2.30 -15.68 18.90
C ASN A 114 2.06 -16.01 17.42
N GLU A 115 2.41 -17.22 16.98
CA GLU A 115 2.10 -17.69 15.62
C GLU A 115 0.59 -17.69 15.37
N GLN A 116 -0.22 -18.11 16.34
CA GLN A 116 -1.68 -18.09 16.24
C GLN A 116 -2.22 -16.66 16.21
N ARG A 117 -1.71 -15.77 17.07
CA ARG A 117 -2.10 -14.35 17.11
C ARG A 117 -1.87 -13.64 15.79
N PHE A 118 -0.77 -13.94 15.10
CA PHE A 118 -0.40 -13.25 13.87
C PHE A 118 -0.73 -14.02 12.58
N SER A 119 -1.25 -15.25 12.69
CA SER A 119 -1.56 -16.13 11.55
C SER A 119 -2.38 -15.47 10.43
N ALA A 120 -3.41 -14.70 10.79
CA ALA A 120 -4.25 -13.99 9.82
C ALA A 120 -3.50 -12.83 9.12
N PHE A 121 -2.44 -12.29 9.72
CA PHE A 121 -1.68 -11.15 9.19
C PHE A 121 -0.51 -11.56 8.29
N SER A 122 -0.09 -12.83 8.34
CA SER A 122 0.98 -13.38 7.50
C SER A 122 0.62 -13.50 6.01
N ILE A 123 -0.66 -13.39 5.66
CA ILE A 123 -1.14 -13.44 4.28
C ILE A 123 -1.09 -12.02 3.69
N ARG A 124 -0.09 -11.84 2.81
CA ARG A 124 0.34 -10.57 2.22
C ARG A 124 -0.77 -9.83 1.44
N HIS A 125 -0.57 -8.50 1.37
CA HIS A 125 -1.21 -7.52 0.50
C HIS A 125 -1.59 -8.08 -0.89
N THR A 126 -2.81 -7.77 -1.34
CA THR A 126 -3.09 -7.67 -2.77
C THR A 126 -2.51 -6.33 -3.26
N PRO A 127 -1.49 -6.33 -4.15
CA PRO A 127 -1.01 -5.09 -4.76
C PRO A 127 -2.15 -4.41 -5.55
N ASP A 128 -1.99 -3.11 -5.85
CA ASP A 128 -2.77 -2.39 -6.86
C ASP A 128 -2.53 -3.06 -8.23
N ARG A 129 -3.22 -4.16 -8.53
CA ARG A 129 -3.02 -4.92 -9.78
C ARG A 129 -3.84 -4.31 -10.91
N ILE A 130 -3.53 -3.07 -11.24
CA ILE A 130 -4.15 -2.28 -12.32
C ILE A 130 -4.09 -3.03 -13.64
N ASP A 131 -2.99 -3.74 -13.88
CA ASP A 131 -2.76 -4.52 -15.09
C ASP A 131 -3.81 -5.63 -15.28
N LEU A 132 -4.43 -6.12 -14.20
CA LEU A 132 -5.53 -7.09 -14.30
C LEU A 132 -6.80 -6.50 -14.91
N TYR A 133 -6.92 -5.17 -14.99
CA TYR A 133 -8.06 -4.49 -15.58
C TYR A 133 -7.85 -4.17 -17.06
N GLN A 134 -6.67 -4.46 -17.59
CA GLN A 134 -6.36 -4.39 -19.01
C GLN A 134 -6.48 -5.80 -19.58
N LYS A 135 -7.18 -5.93 -20.71
CA LYS A 135 -7.24 -7.21 -21.42
C LYS A 135 -5.82 -7.58 -21.85
N PRO A 136 -5.33 -8.79 -21.57
CA PRO A 136 -4.02 -9.20 -22.06
C PRO A 136 -4.03 -9.12 -23.60
N GLU A 137 -3.04 -8.44 -24.19
CA GLU A 137 -2.76 -8.55 -25.62
C GLU A 137 -2.39 -10.00 -25.88
N ILE A 138 -3.32 -10.75 -26.46
CA ILE A 138 -3.08 -12.14 -26.82
C ILE A 138 -2.13 -12.11 -28.02
N GLU A 139 -0.83 -12.24 -27.80
CA GLU A 139 0.06 -12.81 -28.81
C GLU A 139 -0.32 -14.28 -28.96
N VAL A 140 -1.12 -14.57 -29.98
CA VAL A 140 -1.35 -15.95 -30.42
C VAL A 140 -0.06 -16.45 -31.03
N SER A 141 0.69 -17.28 -30.31
CA SER A 141 1.57 -18.27 -30.92
C SER A 141 1.32 -19.63 -30.28
N VAL A 142 0.59 -20.45 -31.02
CA VAL A 142 0.54 -21.89 -30.78
C VAL A 142 1.86 -22.45 -31.31
N LYS A 143 2.72 -22.96 -30.43
CA LYS A 143 3.40 -24.27 -30.52
C LYS A 143 4.60 -24.36 -29.58
N ASP A 144 4.59 -25.48 -28.87
CA ASP A 144 5.71 -26.32 -28.46
C ASP A 144 6.85 -25.73 -27.62
N ASP A 145 7.12 -26.51 -26.58
CA ASP A 145 8.39 -26.69 -25.89
C ASP A 145 8.72 -25.83 -24.65
N LEU A 146 8.98 -26.62 -23.61
CA LEU A 146 9.74 -26.36 -22.41
C LEU A 146 11.05 -25.59 -22.68
N GLU A 147 11.50 -24.89 -21.64
CA GLU A 147 12.86 -24.38 -21.40
C GLU A 147 13.16 -22.92 -21.80
N ASN A 148 13.68 -22.20 -20.79
CA ASN A 148 14.38 -20.91 -20.83
C ASN A 148 13.59 -19.64 -21.17
N ILE A 149 13.30 -18.82 -20.15
CA ILE A 149 13.62 -17.38 -20.21
C ILE A 149 14.22 -16.96 -18.85
N LYS A 150 15.55 -16.87 -18.84
CA LYS A 150 16.32 -16.02 -17.93
C LYS A 150 16.16 -14.57 -18.36
N GLU A 151 16.25 -13.69 -17.36
CA GLU A 151 16.72 -12.31 -17.47
C GLU A 151 15.93 -11.38 -18.40
N GLU A 152 15.11 -10.52 -17.79
CA GLU A 152 15.15 -9.09 -18.11
C GLU A 152 14.90 -8.29 -16.84
N THR A 153 15.97 -7.67 -16.36
CA THR A 153 15.99 -6.73 -15.25
C THR A 153 15.83 -5.30 -15.79
N SER A 154 15.40 -4.40 -14.91
CA SER A 154 15.43 -2.94 -15.05
C SER A 154 14.25 -2.27 -15.75
N VAL A 155 13.18 -1.97 -15.00
CA VAL A 155 12.97 -0.61 -14.43
C VAL A 155 12.08 -0.76 -13.19
N LEU A 156 12.66 -0.68 -12.00
CA LEU A 156 11.91 -0.69 -10.72
C LEU A 156 11.84 0.76 -10.22
N GLU A 157 10.73 1.44 -10.51
CA GLU A 157 10.27 2.51 -9.63
C GLU A 157 9.84 1.85 -8.33
N ALA A 158 10.68 1.99 -7.30
CA ALA A 158 10.42 1.47 -5.97
C ALA A 158 9.17 2.16 -5.40
N SER A 159 8.05 1.45 -5.42
CA SER A 159 6.86 1.83 -4.65
C SER A 159 7.19 1.65 -3.18
N GLU A 160 7.35 2.78 -2.49
CA GLU A 160 7.60 2.88 -1.06
C GLU A 160 6.63 2.00 -0.25
N PRO A 161 7.13 1.24 0.72
CA PRO A 161 6.28 0.48 1.61
C PRO A 161 5.65 1.38 2.69
N GLU A 162 4.33 1.28 2.84
CA GLU A 162 3.53 2.11 3.73
C GLU A 162 3.80 1.73 5.21
N ALA A 163 4.74 2.45 5.85
CA ALA A 163 4.72 2.63 7.30
C ALA A 163 3.40 3.29 7.72
N ALA A 164 3.02 3.20 9.00
CA ALA A 164 1.82 3.83 9.56
C ALA A 164 1.67 5.27 9.03
N LYS A 165 0.46 5.80 8.80
CA LYS A 165 0.33 7.17 8.26
C LYS A 165 0.73 8.22 9.30
N PRO A 166 1.57 9.22 8.98
CA PRO A 166 1.97 10.27 9.91
C PRO A 166 0.74 10.98 10.49
N GLN A 167 0.69 11.16 11.81
CA GLN A 167 -0.44 11.83 12.49
C GLN A 167 -0.22 13.34 12.68
N LYS A 168 0.94 13.89 12.30
CA LYS A 168 1.29 15.32 12.45
C LYS A 168 1.56 15.95 11.07
N GLU A 169 1.14 17.21 10.90
CA GLU A 169 1.18 17.98 9.65
C GLU A 169 2.55 17.92 8.96
N ALA A 170 2.53 17.76 7.64
CA ALA A 170 3.70 17.52 6.79
C ALA A 170 4.71 18.67 6.84
N GLU A 171 5.74 18.53 7.66
CA GLU A 171 7.05 19.14 7.37
C GLU A 171 7.69 18.44 6.15
N ASN A 172 8.48 19.21 5.42
CA ASN A 172 9.03 18.95 4.09
C ASN A 172 9.56 17.50 3.90
N LEU A 173 8.81 16.64 3.18
CA LEU A 173 9.18 15.22 2.92
C LEU A 173 10.61 15.07 2.41
N GLU A 174 11.08 16.01 1.58
CA GLU A 174 12.44 15.99 1.03
C GLU A 174 13.54 16.14 2.09
N GLU A 175 13.26 16.80 3.21
CA GLU A 175 14.22 16.95 4.32
C GLU A 175 14.30 15.66 5.16
N ILE A 176 13.17 14.97 5.30
CA ILE A 176 13.04 13.69 6.01
C ILE A 176 13.80 12.60 5.26
N ASP A 177 13.60 12.49 3.95
CA ASP A 177 14.30 11.51 3.12
C ASP A 177 15.81 11.76 3.11
N ARG A 178 16.23 13.03 3.14
CA ARG A 178 17.65 13.39 3.26
C ARG A 178 18.23 12.97 4.60
N GLU A 179 17.54 13.22 5.71
CA GLU A 179 17.99 12.84 7.06
C GLU A 179 18.06 11.31 7.21
N ALA A 180 17.05 10.58 6.73
CA ALA A 180 17.01 9.12 6.76
C ALA A 180 18.13 8.50 5.91
N ASN A 181 18.33 8.99 4.68
CA ASN A 181 19.41 8.52 3.79
C ASN A 181 20.80 8.83 4.36
N ARG A 182 20.97 9.96 5.07
CA ARG A 182 22.20 10.29 5.81
C ARG A 182 22.47 9.25 6.89
N ILE A 183 21.45 8.88 7.67
CA ILE A 183 21.56 7.88 8.72
C ILE A 183 21.94 6.53 8.13
N TYR A 184 21.24 6.06 7.09
CA TYR A 184 21.57 4.78 6.44
C TYR A 184 23.01 4.75 5.91
N SER A 185 23.44 5.81 5.23
CA SER A 185 24.81 5.90 4.69
C SER A 185 25.86 5.93 5.80
N THR A 186 25.57 6.60 6.93
CA THR A 186 26.48 6.65 8.08
C THR A 186 26.57 5.29 8.75
N VAL A 187 25.44 4.64 9.02
CA VAL A 187 25.39 3.31 9.65
C VAL A 187 26.04 2.26 8.75
N ALA A 188 25.88 2.34 7.42
CA ALA A 188 26.57 1.49 6.46
C ALA A 188 28.10 1.57 6.60
N SER A 189 28.65 2.78 6.80
CA SER A 189 30.09 2.97 7.04
C SER A 189 30.57 2.41 8.39
N LEU A 190 29.65 2.19 9.33
CA LEU A 190 29.93 1.70 10.69
C LEU A 190 29.63 0.21 10.87
N MET A 191 29.19 -0.52 9.84
CA MET A 191 28.82 -1.95 9.92
C MET A 191 29.94 -2.88 10.44
N GLN A 192 31.18 -2.42 10.44
CA GLN A 192 32.33 -3.14 11.00
C GLN A 192 32.40 -3.08 12.53
N LEU A 193 31.66 -2.17 13.16
CA LEU A 193 31.55 -2.03 14.61
C LEU A 193 30.39 -2.87 15.13
N PRO A 194 30.42 -3.30 16.41
CA PRO A 194 29.29 -3.99 17.01
C PRO A 194 28.06 -3.06 17.10
N ALA A 195 26.87 -3.64 17.03
CA ALA A 195 25.61 -2.91 16.99
C ALA A 195 25.34 -2.04 18.24
N ASP A 196 26.02 -2.32 19.36
CA ASP A 196 25.95 -1.57 20.62
C ASP A 196 27.03 -0.48 20.76
N ALA A 197 27.91 -0.31 19.76
CA ALA A 197 28.91 0.75 19.75
C ALA A 197 28.27 2.14 19.89
N ALA A 198 28.93 3.03 20.64
CA ALA A 198 28.39 4.35 20.96
C ALA A 198 28.12 5.20 19.70
N GLU A 199 28.97 5.04 18.68
CA GLU A 199 28.86 5.69 17.38
C GLU A 199 27.60 5.24 16.61
N VAL A 200 27.27 3.94 16.68
CA VAL A 200 26.08 3.35 16.03
C VAL A 200 24.82 3.73 16.80
N GLN A 201 24.86 3.66 18.12
CA GLN A 201 23.73 4.01 18.99
C GLN A 201 23.39 5.50 18.95
N LYS A 202 24.36 6.38 18.66
CA LYS A 202 24.12 7.80 18.39
C LYS A 202 23.26 8.01 17.14
N GLU A 203 23.53 7.27 16.07
CA GLU A 203 22.73 7.33 14.85
C GLU A 203 21.34 6.67 15.05
N MET A 204 21.24 5.62 15.87
CA MET A 204 19.94 5.03 16.24
C MET A 204 19.08 5.99 17.06
N ALA A 205 19.67 6.77 17.96
CA ALA A 205 18.97 7.83 18.68
C ALA A 205 18.45 8.93 17.74
N ALA A 206 19.28 9.35 16.78
CA ALA A 206 18.86 10.32 15.75
C ALA A 206 17.70 9.75 14.91
N TYR A 207 17.76 8.47 14.56
CA TYR A 207 16.69 7.80 13.82
C TYR A 207 15.39 7.67 14.62
N TYR A 208 15.50 7.34 15.91
CA TYR A 208 14.37 7.31 16.83
C TYR A 208 13.68 8.68 16.93
N HIS A 209 14.45 9.76 17.13
CA HIS A 209 13.92 11.12 17.19
C HIS A 209 13.31 11.59 15.86
N LEU A 210 13.87 11.16 14.72
CA LEU A 210 13.29 11.41 13.41
C LEU A 210 11.92 10.77 13.29
N LEU A 211 11.77 9.50 13.68
CA LEU A 211 10.49 8.79 13.63
C LEU A 211 9.46 9.31 14.63
N ASP A 212 9.89 9.73 15.83
CA ASP A 212 9.02 10.30 16.87
C ASP A 212 8.41 11.65 16.47
N ARG A 213 9.00 12.33 15.48
CA ARG A 213 8.43 13.55 14.90
C ARG A 213 7.11 13.27 14.16
N PHE A 214 6.94 12.06 13.61
CA PHE A 214 5.82 11.70 12.72
C PHE A 214 4.85 10.69 13.34
N TYR A 215 5.35 9.86 14.27
CA TYR A 215 4.62 8.82 14.98
C TYR A 215 4.82 8.97 16.48
N GLU A 216 3.90 8.50 17.31
CA GLU A 216 4.25 8.21 18.71
C GLU A 216 5.20 7.01 18.70
N CYS A 217 6.50 7.29 18.61
CA CYS A 217 7.51 6.24 18.53
C CYS A 217 7.72 5.71 19.94
N THR A 218 7.10 4.57 20.23
CA THR A 218 7.40 3.81 21.44
C THR A 218 8.57 2.87 21.18
N PRO A 219 9.34 2.44 22.21
CA PRO A 219 10.40 1.46 22.03
C PRO A 219 9.92 0.17 21.34
N ASN A 220 8.68 -0.26 21.60
CA ASN A 220 8.08 -1.41 20.93
C ASN A 220 7.80 -1.17 19.43
N MET A 221 7.34 0.03 19.07
CA MET A 221 7.15 0.42 17.67
C MET A 221 8.49 0.41 16.92
N PHE A 222 9.54 0.95 17.52
CA PHE A 222 10.89 0.98 16.93
C PHE A 222 11.44 -0.44 16.70
N ARG A 223 11.26 -1.38 17.63
CA ARG A 223 11.63 -2.80 17.46
C ARG A 223 10.84 -3.51 16.36
N ASN A 224 9.55 -3.20 16.23
CA ASN A 224 8.72 -3.80 15.19
C ASN A 224 9.11 -3.28 13.81
N LEU A 225 9.49 -2.01 13.70
CA LEU A 225 9.99 -1.42 12.46
C LEU A 225 11.35 -2.01 12.06
N ALA A 226 12.24 -2.23 13.02
CA ALA A 226 13.50 -2.94 12.84
C ALA A 226 13.30 -4.35 12.24
N ASN A 227 12.34 -5.11 12.79
CA ASN A 227 11.99 -6.42 12.27
C ASN A 227 11.38 -6.37 10.87
N LEU A 228 10.59 -5.34 10.56
CA LEU A 228 10.00 -5.15 9.23
C LEU A 228 11.08 -4.92 8.17
N TYR A 229 12.10 -4.11 8.48
CA TYR A 229 13.18 -3.79 7.55
C TYR A 229 14.01 -5.00 7.14
N ALA A 230 14.30 -5.91 8.07
CA ALA A 230 15.05 -7.13 7.76
C ALA A 230 14.19 -8.24 7.12
N ASN A 231 12.91 -8.36 7.50
CA ASN A 231 12.06 -9.48 7.07
C ASN A 231 11.23 -9.21 5.80
N ASP A 232 11.09 -7.95 5.38
CA ASP A 232 10.38 -7.59 4.14
C ASP A 232 11.38 -7.18 3.04
N SER A 233 11.39 -7.97 1.97
CA SER A 233 12.33 -7.84 0.85
C SER A 233 12.25 -6.51 0.08
N ARG A 234 11.18 -5.72 0.28
CA ARG A 234 11.05 -4.37 -0.30
C ARG A 234 11.88 -3.36 0.47
N PHE A 235 11.85 -3.43 1.79
CA PHE A 235 12.62 -2.56 2.66
C PHE A 235 14.08 -2.95 2.68
N SER A 236 14.39 -4.25 2.84
CA SER A 236 15.78 -4.69 2.85
C SER A 236 16.48 -4.34 1.55
N ARG A 237 15.83 -4.49 0.38
CA ARG A 237 16.40 -4.07 -0.90
C ARG A 237 16.68 -2.57 -1.00
N THR A 238 15.88 -1.72 -0.35
CA THR A 238 16.08 -0.26 -0.38
C THR A 238 17.19 0.14 0.59
N ILE A 239 17.21 -0.45 1.77
CA ILE A 239 18.21 -0.17 2.81
C ILE A 239 19.58 -0.75 2.40
N ASP A 240 19.61 -1.97 1.87
CA ASP A 240 20.83 -2.67 1.46
C ASP A 240 21.49 -2.01 0.23
N GLN A 241 20.83 -1.08 -0.48
CA GLN A 241 21.51 -0.24 -1.49
C GLN A 241 22.66 0.59 -0.91
N HIS A 242 22.60 0.90 0.39
CA HIS A 242 23.65 1.64 1.08
C HIS A 242 24.76 0.73 1.63
N GLY A 243 24.53 -0.59 1.72
CA GLY A 243 25.52 -1.58 2.14
C GLY A 243 24.90 -2.97 2.24
N ASP A 244 25.60 -3.99 1.72
CA ASP A 244 25.12 -5.38 1.72
C ASP A 244 24.89 -5.89 3.15
N GLY A 245 23.65 -6.29 3.47
CA GLY A 245 23.28 -6.76 4.81
C GLY A 245 23.02 -5.66 5.84
N LEU A 246 22.92 -4.40 5.40
CA LEU A 246 22.63 -3.26 6.27
C LEU A 246 21.29 -3.40 6.97
N SER A 247 20.26 -3.93 6.33
CA SER A 247 18.94 -4.15 6.94
C SER A 247 18.97 -5.07 8.16
N ASP A 248 19.75 -6.15 8.11
CA ASP A 248 19.95 -7.05 9.25
C ASP A 248 20.76 -6.38 10.36
N TYR A 249 21.81 -5.65 9.99
CA TYR A 249 22.62 -4.90 10.95
C TYR A 249 21.82 -3.78 11.64
N LEU A 250 21.01 -3.06 10.86
CA LEU A 250 20.13 -1.99 11.33
C LEU A 250 19.06 -2.55 12.27
N LYS A 251 18.51 -3.74 11.96
CA LYS A 251 17.60 -4.44 12.87
C LYS A 251 18.24 -4.63 14.25
N ASP A 252 19.45 -5.18 14.29
CA ASP A 252 20.15 -5.47 15.55
C ASP A 252 20.48 -4.18 16.33
N ALA A 253 20.95 -3.13 15.64
CA ALA A 253 21.24 -1.84 16.25
C ALA A 253 19.99 -1.14 16.82
N MET A 254 18.86 -1.21 16.12
CA MET A 254 17.58 -0.67 16.57
C MET A 254 17.02 -1.42 17.78
N HIS A 255 17.19 -2.75 17.85
CA HIS A 255 16.79 -3.55 19.03
C HIS A 255 17.60 -3.17 20.27
N VAL A 256 18.92 -2.99 20.13
CA VAL A 256 19.78 -2.54 21.23
C VAL A 256 19.31 -1.18 21.76
N HIS A 257 19.04 -0.23 20.86
CA HIS A 257 18.58 1.10 21.23
C HIS A 257 17.23 1.07 21.96
N ALA A 258 16.27 0.32 21.42
CA ALA A 258 14.95 0.19 22.04
C ALA A 258 15.00 -0.48 23.42
N ASN A 259 15.88 -1.46 23.61
CA ASN A 259 16.07 -2.10 24.92
C ASN A 259 16.66 -1.11 25.94
N ALA A 260 17.59 -0.25 25.52
CA ALA A 260 18.13 0.80 26.38
C ALA A 260 17.06 1.81 26.82
N LEU A 261 16.12 2.16 25.92
CA LEU A 261 14.99 3.06 26.21
C LEU A 261 13.91 2.45 27.13
N GLN A 262 13.82 1.12 27.24
CA GLN A 262 12.91 0.44 28.18
C GLN A 262 13.47 0.33 29.61
N HIS A 263 14.76 0.56 29.78
CA HIS A 263 15.48 0.44 31.05
C HIS A 263 16.01 1.78 31.60
N ALA A 264 15.72 2.89 30.93
CA ALA A 264 16.03 4.26 31.34
C ALA A 264 14.83 4.89 32.08
#